data_AF-A0A947J8U0-F1
#
_entry.id   AF-A0A947J8U0-F1
#
_cell.length_a   1.000
_cell.length_b   1.000
_cell.length_c   1.000
_cell.angle_alpha   90.00
_cell.angle_beta   90.00
_cell.angle_gamma   90.00
#
_symmetry.space_group_name_H-M   'P 1'
#
loop_
_entity.id
_entity.type
_entity.pdbx_description
1 polymer ?
#
loop_
_entity_poly.entity_id
_entity_poly.type
_entity_poly.pdbx_seq_one_letter_code
_entity_poly.pdbx_strand_id
1 'polypeptide(L)'
;FGHKHLCKTVDFIQELQSKIGIKKEVVELGELSEEEQKALNKVKEKVQSFCQEKIQKIFGTGKKEQQLALIQLKDELEEVLKADNDVTKENRQKGLNMVDRVYEQESRSLVLKKETRVDGRQLDEVRKISCEVGILPRTHGSGVFVRGETQVLSVVTLGSPGDEQFLDTMEETGKKRFMHHYNFPGFSTGEVKPMRSVGRREIGHGALVEKALEQVLPSKDDFPYTIRVVSEVLSSNGSSSQASCCGSSLALMDAGVPIKDPVAGIAIGLITDEKDSSKYKLLTDIQGVEDHDGDMDFKVAGTKNGITAIQMDVKLKGISFEIIKDALENARQTRLSILDEMLKTIPEPRADLSKYAPRIYTLRIDPEKIRDVIGRGGETINKIIDECGGNDVTKIDIEEDGLVMITSNSTEMGEKAMTWVKNLTHEITPGEIYEGEVIKIVTDRNSGTEIGAIVELLPGQDGMVHISQFKQERIDRVSSIVKVGDKLKVKVMGVDKERGRIELSHKVLNGPVGPDKSVKQKFQSHHQNNNHKKRF
;
A
#
# COMPACT_ATOMS: atom_id res chain seq x y z
N PHE A 1 11.06 19.22 19.69
CA PHE A 1 9.69 19.48 20.17
C PHE A 1 9.22 18.42 21.16
N GLY A 2 9.03 17.15 20.74
CA GLY A 2 8.52 16.07 21.61
C GLY A 2 9.27 15.92 22.93
N HIS A 3 10.61 15.85 22.90
CA HIS A 3 11.45 15.78 24.12
C HIS A 3 11.12 16.89 25.14
N LYS A 4 11.00 18.14 24.70
CA LYS A 4 10.67 19.29 25.57
C LYS A 4 9.32 19.12 26.29
N HIS A 5 8.33 18.54 25.62
CA HIS A 5 6.99 18.35 26.22
C HIS A 5 6.93 17.11 27.11
N LEU A 6 7.71 16.07 26.81
CA LEU A 6 7.82 14.87 27.64
C LEU A 6 8.47 15.15 29.01
N CYS A 7 9.41 16.10 29.10
CA CYS A 7 10.04 16.46 30.38
C CYS A 7 9.01 16.76 31.47
N LYS A 8 7.93 17.51 31.14
CA LYS A 8 6.86 17.83 32.11
C LYS A 8 6.15 16.60 32.65
N THR A 9 5.91 15.61 31.79
CA THR A 9 5.28 14.34 32.20
C THR A 9 6.23 13.53 33.06
N VAL A 10 7.53 13.50 32.74
CA VAL A 10 8.56 12.83 33.55
C VAL A 10 8.64 13.47 34.94
N ASP A 11 8.68 14.80 35.01
CA ASP A 11 8.69 15.54 36.28
C ASP A 11 7.46 15.20 37.14
N PHE A 12 6.27 15.14 36.52
CA PHE A 12 5.03 14.75 37.20
C PHE A 12 5.07 13.30 37.72
N ILE A 13 5.60 12.35 36.93
CA ILE A 13 5.77 10.96 37.37
C ILE A 13 6.72 10.88 38.56
N GLN A 14 7.82 11.63 38.54
CA GLN A 14 8.78 11.70 39.66
C GLN A 14 8.14 12.31 40.91
N GLU A 15 7.33 13.35 40.77
CA GLU A 15 6.56 13.94 41.86
C GLU A 15 5.60 12.92 42.48
N LEU A 16 4.81 12.21 41.67
CA LEU A 16 3.92 11.15 42.14
C LEU A 16 4.68 10.02 42.83
N GLN A 17 5.80 9.57 42.26
CA GLN A 17 6.65 8.54 42.85
C GLN A 17 7.12 8.97 44.24
N SER A 18 7.52 10.23 44.40
CA SER A 18 7.96 10.78 45.69
C SER A 18 6.84 10.83 46.74
N LYS A 19 5.61 11.16 46.32
CA LYS A 19 4.44 11.25 47.20
C LYS A 19 3.94 9.88 47.66
N ILE A 20 3.99 8.89 46.78
CA ILE A 20 3.56 7.51 47.10
C ILE A 20 4.59 6.84 48.03
N GLY A 21 5.88 7.12 47.88
CA GLY A 21 6.91 6.73 48.85
C GLY A 21 7.18 5.22 48.94
N ILE A 22 6.78 4.42 47.94
CA ILE A 22 7.14 2.99 47.87
C ILE A 22 8.67 2.87 47.76
N LYS A 23 9.27 2.14 48.70
CA LYS A 23 10.72 1.87 48.68
C LYS A 23 11.07 1.07 47.43
N LYS A 24 12.12 1.48 46.73
CA LYS A 24 12.69 0.69 45.63
C LYS A 24 13.12 -0.66 46.17
N GLU A 25 12.67 -1.72 45.52
CA GLU A 25 13.16 -3.07 45.79
C GLU A 25 14.64 -3.14 45.45
N VAL A 26 15.45 -3.64 46.38
CA VAL A 26 16.87 -3.90 46.13
C VAL A 26 16.95 -5.28 45.52
N VAL A 27 17.16 -5.34 44.21
CA VAL A 27 17.49 -6.59 43.54
C VAL A 27 18.96 -6.86 43.83
N GLU A 28 19.22 -7.77 44.77
CA GLU A 28 20.56 -8.31 44.99
C GLU A 28 20.94 -9.17 43.77
N LEU A 29 21.64 -8.57 42.83
CA LEU A 29 22.39 -9.31 41.82
C LEU A 29 23.46 -10.06 42.59
N GLY A 30 23.37 -11.39 42.69
CA GLY A 30 24.28 -12.20 43.49
C GLY A 30 25.73 -11.79 43.27
N GLU A 31 26.35 -11.23 44.30
CA GLU A 31 27.75 -10.85 44.26
C GLU A 31 28.58 -12.13 44.30
N LEU A 32 29.43 -12.32 43.29
CA LEU A 32 30.42 -13.39 43.29
C LEU A 32 31.36 -13.16 44.47
N SER A 33 31.72 -14.21 45.19
CA SER A 33 32.75 -14.13 46.24
C SER A 33 34.07 -13.58 45.67
N GLU A 34 34.92 -12.99 46.51
CA GLU A 34 36.22 -12.47 46.06
C GLU A 34 37.08 -13.53 45.35
N GLU A 35 36.96 -14.80 45.74
CA GLU A 35 37.65 -15.93 45.11
C GLU A 35 37.06 -16.24 43.73
N GLU A 36 35.74 -16.25 43.59
CA GLU A 36 35.06 -16.44 42.30
C GLU A 36 35.34 -15.27 41.35
N GLN A 37 35.41 -14.04 41.86
CA GLN A 37 35.75 -12.84 41.09
C GLN A 37 37.19 -12.92 40.55
N LYS A 38 38.15 -13.37 41.38
CA LYS A 38 39.55 -13.60 40.97
C LYS A 38 39.65 -14.71 39.93
N ALA A 39 38.96 -15.83 40.13
CA ALA A 39 38.91 -16.92 39.16
C ALA A 39 38.32 -16.46 37.82
N LEU A 40 37.23 -15.69 37.86
CA LEU A 40 36.57 -15.15 36.68
C LEU A 40 37.46 -14.13 35.94
N ASN A 41 38.18 -13.27 36.66
CA ASN A 41 39.12 -12.33 36.07
C ASN A 41 40.30 -13.06 35.39
N LYS A 42 40.84 -14.11 36.02
CA LYS A 42 41.90 -14.95 35.43
C LYS A 42 41.42 -15.61 34.13
N VAL A 43 40.18 -16.10 34.12
CA VAL A 43 39.54 -16.64 32.91
C VAL A 43 39.36 -15.54 31.86
N LYS A 44 38.88 -14.35 32.25
CA LYS A 44 38.68 -13.22 31.34
C LYS A 44 39.97 -12.79 30.65
N GLU A 45 41.08 -12.67 31.38
CA GLU A 45 42.40 -12.34 30.82
C GLU A 45 42.90 -13.41 29.84
N LYS A 46 42.69 -14.69 30.18
CA LYS A 46 43.03 -15.81 29.28
C LYS A 46 42.19 -15.79 28.01
N VAL A 47 40.87 -15.59 28.12
CA VAL A 47 39.97 -15.48 26.96
C VAL A 47 40.37 -14.29 26.09
N GLN A 48 40.64 -13.12 26.70
CA GLN A 48 41.01 -11.92 25.98
C GLN A 48 42.33 -12.11 25.23
N SER A 49 43.38 -12.60 25.89
CA SER A 49 44.68 -12.85 25.25
C SER A 49 44.63 -13.91 24.14
N PHE A 50 43.82 -14.96 24.31
CA PHE A 50 43.67 -16.01 23.30
C PHE A 50 42.84 -15.56 22.08
N CYS A 51 41.75 -14.83 22.33
CA CYS A 51 40.80 -14.47 21.28
C CYS A 51 41.18 -13.20 20.52
N GLN A 52 41.85 -12.23 21.14
CA GLN A 52 42.06 -10.90 20.55
C GLN A 52 42.74 -10.94 19.18
N GLU A 53 43.92 -11.54 19.06
CA GLU A 53 44.62 -11.63 17.77
C GLU A 53 43.87 -12.49 16.74
N LYS A 54 43.20 -13.55 17.18
CA LYS A 54 42.45 -14.44 16.30
C LYS A 54 41.22 -13.75 15.74
N ILE A 55 40.47 -13.01 16.56
CA ILE A 55 39.32 -12.21 16.13
C ILE A 55 39.74 -11.12 15.14
N GLN A 56 40.84 -10.42 15.40
CA GLN A 56 41.33 -9.40 14.47
C GLN A 56 41.69 -9.96 13.08
N LYS A 57 42.09 -11.23 12.98
CA LYS A 57 42.38 -11.90 11.70
C LYS A 57 41.11 -12.37 10.97
N ILE A 58 39.99 -12.48 11.67
CA ILE A 58 38.70 -12.89 11.10
C ILE A 58 38.02 -11.71 10.38
N PHE A 59 38.26 -10.47 10.84
CA PHE A 59 37.71 -9.28 10.19
C PHE A 59 38.20 -9.14 8.73
N GLY A 60 37.33 -8.60 7.87
CA GLY A 60 37.55 -8.48 6.44
C GLY A 60 37.08 -9.68 5.60
N THR A 61 36.56 -10.73 6.24
CA THR A 61 35.98 -11.91 5.58
C THR A 61 34.44 -11.83 5.50
N GLY A 62 33.78 -12.71 4.73
CA GLY A 62 32.31 -12.70 4.59
C GLY A 62 31.58 -13.19 5.86
N LYS A 63 30.28 -12.89 6.02
CA LYS A 63 29.50 -13.21 7.24
C LYS A 63 29.60 -14.69 7.62
N LYS A 64 29.44 -15.58 6.63
CA LYS A 64 29.46 -17.04 6.85
C LYS A 64 30.84 -17.51 7.30
N GLU A 65 31.91 -16.94 6.74
CA GLU A 65 33.29 -17.26 7.11
C GLU A 65 33.59 -16.79 8.53
N GLN A 66 33.15 -15.58 8.90
CA GLN A 66 33.25 -15.06 10.25
C GLN A 66 32.51 -15.94 11.27
N GLN A 67 31.28 -16.37 10.95
CA GLN A 67 30.49 -17.26 11.81
C GLN A 67 31.18 -18.62 12.02
N LEU A 68 31.70 -19.23 10.96
CA LEU A 68 32.42 -20.50 11.05
C LEU A 68 33.71 -20.36 11.87
N ALA A 69 34.46 -19.28 11.65
CA ALA A 69 35.68 -19.01 12.40
C ALA A 69 35.41 -18.74 13.88
N LEU A 70 34.29 -18.08 14.23
CA LEU A 70 33.87 -17.89 15.62
C LEU A 70 33.46 -19.20 16.30
N ILE A 71 32.80 -20.11 15.59
CA ILE A 71 32.47 -21.44 16.11
C ILE A 71 33.77 -22.22 16.39
N GLN A 72 34.69 -22.25 15.43
CA GLN A 72 36.00 -22.89 15.60
C GLN A 72 36.79 -22.27 16.75
N LEU A 73 36.76 -20.95 16.89
CA LEU A 73 37.43 -20.25 18.00
C LEU A 73 36.84 -20.64 19.36
N LYS A 74 35.52 -20.81 19.45
CA LYS A 74 34.84 -21.26 20.67
C LYS A 74 35.22 -22.71 20.99
N ASP A 75 35.28 -23.60 20.00
CA ASP A 75 35.69 -25.00 20.18
C ASP A 75 37.15 -25.09 20.65
N GLU A 76 38.07 -24.34 20.01
CA GLU A 76 39.48 -24.28 20.41
C GLU A 76 39.65 -23.72 21.83
N LEU A 77 38.90 -22.68 22.18
CA LEU A 77 38.92 -22.10 23.51
C LEU A 77 38.38 -23.09 24.55
N GLU A 78 37.34 -23.86 24.22
CA GLU A 78 36.80 -24.88 25.11
C GLU A 78 37.87 -25.93 25.47
N GLU A 79 38.64 -26.39 24.48
CA GLU A 79 39.72 -27.35 24.71
C GLU A 79 40.86 -26.76 25.55
N VAL A 80 41.24 -25.49 25.32
CA VAL A 80 42.23 -24.79 26.15
C VAL A 80 41.76 -24.64 27.60
N LEU A 81 40.48 -24.31 27.81
CA LEU A 81 39.90 -24.17 29.15
C LEU A 81 39.63 -25.53 29.82
N LYS A 82 39.47 -26.63 29.07
CA LYS A 82 39.40 -28.00 29.61
C LYS A 82 40.76 -28.51 30.07
N ALA A 83 41.82 -28.16 29.36
CA ALA A 83 43.19 -28.53 29.71
C ALA A 83 43.70 -27.84 30.99
N ASP A 84 43.03 -26.77 31.41
CA ASP A 84 43.34 -26.03 32.64
C ASP A 84 42.55 -26.57 33.83
N ASN A 85 43.23 -27.28 34.73
CA ASN A 85 42.64 -27.86 35.94
C ASN A 85 42.12 -26.80 36.93
N ASP A 86 42.50 -25.53 36.79
CA ASP A 86 42.01 -24.42 37.61
C ASP A 86 40.61 -23.92 37.18
N VAL A 87 40.07 -24.38 36.04
CA VAL A 87 38.82 -23.86 35.47
C VAL A 87 37.65 -24.84 35.66
N THR A 88 36.70 -24.46 36.51
CA THR A 88 35.46 -25.22 36.74
C THR A 88 34.58 -25.23 35.48
N LYS A 89 33.68 -26.24 35.37
CA LYS A 89 32.72 -26.35 34.26
C LYS A 89 31.86 -25.09 34.09
N GLU A 90 31.50 -24.44 35.19
CA GLU A 90 30.73 -23.20 35.18
C GLU A 90 31.54 -22.02 34.64
N ASN A 91 32.81 -21.90 35.07
CA ASN A 91 33.71 -20.86 34.57
C ASN A 91 34.08 -21.06 33.09
N ARG A 92 34.10 -22.31 32.60
CA ARG A 92 34.22 -22.60 31.16
C ARG A 92 33.06 -22.02 30.37
N GLN A 93 31.82 -22.26 30.80
CA GLN A 93 30.65 -21.71 30.12
C GLN A 93 30.63 -20.17 30.15
N LYS A 94 31.00 -19.57 31.30
CA LYS A 94 31.16 -18.12 31.41
C LYS A 94 32.26 -17.60 30.46
N GLY A 95 33.38 -18.30 30.33
CA GLY A 95 34.46 -17.96 29.40
C GLY A 95 34.06 -18.04 27.93
N LEU A 96 33.30 -19.08 27.53
CA LEU A 96 32.77 -19.21 26.17
C LEU A 96 31.80 -18.07 25.82
N ASN A 97 30.97 -17.66 26.78
CA ASN A 97 30.07 -16.51 26.61
C ASN A 97 30.83 -15.17 26.58
N MET A 98 32.07 -15.10 27.07
CA MET A 98 32.91 -13.89 26.98
C MET A 98 33.50 -13.68 25.59
N VAL A 99 33.58 -14.71 24.74
CA VAL A 99 34.11 -14.57 23.37
C VAL A 99 33.31 -13.53 22.59
N ASP A 100 31.97 -13.55 22.72
CA ASP A 100 31.09 -12.61 22.02
C ASP A 100 31.35 -11.16 22.50
N ARG A 101 31.64 -10.96 23.80
CA ARG A 101 32.03 -9.65 24.35
C ARG A 101 33.39 -9.18 23.84
N VAL A 102 34.36 -10.08 23.72
CA VAL A 102 35.68 -9.73 23.16
C VAL A 102 35.52 -9.35 21.68
N TYR A 103 34.68 -10.07 20.95
CA TYR A 103 34.37 -9.76 19.57
C TYR A 103 33.75 -8.36 19.42
N GLU A 104 32.74 -8.04 20.23
CA GLU A 104 32.10 -6.72 20.26
C GLU A 104 33.12 -5.60 20.58
N GLN A 105 33.99 -5.80 21.57
CA GLN A 105 35.02 -4.84 21.94
C GLN A 105 36.03 -4.59 20.82
N GLU A 106 36.48 -5.65 20.15
CA GLU A 106 37.42 -5.55 19.04
C GLU A 106 36.76 -4.93 17.79
N SER A 107 35.49 -5.25 17.52
CA SER A 107 34.66 -4.62 16.47
C SER A 107 34.54 -3.11 16.67
N ARG A 108 34.20 -2.66 17.89
CA ARG A 108 34.14 -1.23 18.25
C ARG A 108 35.50 -0.55 18.16
N SER A 109 36.55 -1.20 18.66
CA SER A 109 37.94 -0.70 18.60
C SER A 109 38.43 -0.55 17.17
N LEU A 110 38.06 -1.46 16.27
CA LEU A 110 38.37 -1.41 14.84
C LEU A 110 37.77 -0.15 14.20
N VAL A 111 36.49 0.11 14.43
CA VAL A 111 35.78 1.28 13.89
C VAL A 111 36.34 2.58 14.46
N LEU A 112 36.56 2.67 15.77
CA LEU A 112 37.00 3.91 16.42
C LEU A 112 38.47 4.25 16.12
N LYS A 113 39.36 3.26 16.01
CA LYS A 113 40.81 3.49 15.86
C LYS A 113 41.32 3.37 14.43
N LYS A 114 40.81 2.40 13.67
CA LYS A 114 41.27 2.12 12.30
C LYS A 114 40.31 2.62 11.23
N GLU A 115 39.14 3.13 11.62
CA GLU A 115 38.09 3.62 10.72
C GLU A 115 37.69 2.60 9.64
N THR A 116 37.83 1.32 9.97
CA THR A 116 37.51 0.20 9.10
C THR A 116 36.43 -0.65 9.77
N ARG A 117 35.63 -1.35 8.95
CA ARG A 117 34.51 -2.16 9.43
C ARG A 117 34.86 -3.65 9.42
N VAL A 118 34.00 -4.45 10.06
CA VAL A 118 34.20 -5.91 10.18
C VAL A 118 34.24 -6.63 8.84
N ASP A 119 33.68 -6.05 7.78
CA ASP A 119 33.71 -6.56 6.41
C ASP A 119 34.75 -5.84 5.51
N GLY A 120 35.58 -4.97 6.08
CA GLY A 120 36.65 -4.25 5.38
C GLY A 120 36.20 -2.95 4.70
N ARG A 121 34.91 -2.61 4.72
CA ARG A 121 34.41 -1.35 4.16
C ARG A 121 34.86 -0.12 4.95
N GLN A 122 34.83 1.03 4.26
CA GLN A 122 34.89 2.34 4.91
C GLN A 122 33.56 2.66 5.64
N LEU A 123 33.60 3.66 6.53
CA LEU A 123 32.47 4.01 7.39
C LEU A 123 31.23 4.49 6.60
N ASP A 124 31.44 5.18 5.49
CA ASP A 124 30.40 5.76 4.63
C ASP A 124 30.03 4.90 3.41
N GLU A 125 30.69 3.75 3.24
CA GLU A 125 30.53 2.89 2.07
C GLU A 125 29.27 2.00 2.17
N VAL A 126 28.47 1.99 1.11
CA VAL A 126 27.27 1.15 0.97
C VAL A 126 27.65 -0.20 0.36
N ARG A 127 27.02 -1.30 0.78
CA ARG A 127 27.21 -2.60 0.13
C ARG A 127 26.73 -2.56 -1.32
N LYS A 128 27.27 -3.45 -2.15
CA LYS A 128 26.84 -3.60 -3.55
C LYS A 128 25.32 -3.79 -3.65
N ILE A 129 24.69 -3.00 -4.50
CA ILE A 129 23.25 -3.07 -4.76
C ILE A 129 23.00 -3.72 -6.12
N SER A 130 21.95 -4.53 -6.20
CA SER A 130 21.37 -4.97 -7.47
C SER A 130 19.84 -5.00 -7.36
N CYS A 131 19.18 -4.52 -8.40
CA CYS A 131 17.73 -4.40 -8.45
C CYS A 131 17.19 -5.10 -9.69
N GLU A 132 16.11 -5.86 -9.52
CA GLU A 132 15.40 -6.53 -10.62
C GLU A 132 13.88 -6.36 -10.43
N VAL A 133 13.14 -6.33 -11.54
CA VAL A 133 11.67 -6.19 -11.54
C VAL A 133 11.04 -7.20 -12.50
N GLY A 134 9.75 -7.54 -12.29
CA GLY A 134 9.02 -8.43 -13.20
C GLY A 134 9.51 -9.88 -13.22
N ILE A 135 10.13 -10.36 -12.14
CA ILE A 135 10.71 -11.71 -12.04
C ILE A 135 9.62 -12.80 -12.00
N LEU A 136 8.50 -12.52 -11.32
CA LEU A 136 7.43 -13.50 -11.15
C LEU A 136 6.41 -13.40 -12.31
N PRO A 137 6.18 -14.48 -13.09
CA PRO A 137 5.43 -14.38 -14.35
C PRO A 137 3.97 -13.93 -14.24
N ARG A 138 3.34 -14.11 -13.08
CA ARG A 138 1.88 -13.92 -12.90
C ARG A 138 1.49 -12.83 -11.91
N THR A 139 2.44 -12.32 -11.14
CA THR A 139 2.15 -11.28 -10.15
C THR A 139 1.81 -9.96 -10.85
N HIS A 140 1.09 -9.07 -10.17
CA HIS A 140 0.77 -7.77 -10.78
C HIS A 140 2.02 -6.90 -10.87
N GLY A 141 2.87 -6.94 -9.85
CA GLY A 141 4.25 -6.46 -9.94
C GLY A 141 5.16 -7.21 -8.98
N SER A 142 6.45 -7.23 -9.29
CA SER A 142 7.47 -7.83 -8.43
C SER A 142 8.76 -7.02 -8.49
N GLY A 143 9.47 -6.96 -7.37
CA GLY A 143 10.74 -6.26 -7.24
C GLY A 143 11.66 -7.03 -6.30
N VAL A 144 12.86 -7.38 -6.78
CA VAL A 144 13.93 -7.90 -5.95
C VAL A 144 14.94 -6.80 -5.72
N PHE A 145 15.20 -6.54 -4.45
CA PHE A 145 16.25 -5.62 -4.02
C PHE A 145 17.29 -6.40 -3.24
N VAL A 146 18.54 -6.33 -3.70
CA VAL A 146 19.70 -6.93 -3.04
C VAL A 146 20.65 -5.82 -2.62
N ARG A 147 21.10 -5.84 -1.37
CA ARG A 147 22.17 -4.98 -0.85
C ARG A 147 23.13 -5.82 -0.02
N GLY A 148 24.28 -6.13 -0.61
CA GLY A 148 25.22 -7.13 -0.09
C GLY A 148 24.53 -8.47 0.12
N GLU A 149 24.52 -8.96 1.36
CA GLU A 149 23.88 -10.24 1.73
C GLU A 149 22.42 -10.07 2.20
N THR A 150 21.84 -8.87 2.14
CA THR A 150 20.41 -8.66 2.40
C THR A 150 19.65 -8.68 1.08
N GLN A 151 18.71 -9.61 0.92
CA GLN A 151 17.89 -9.78 -0.27
C GLN A 151 16.42 -9.85 0.13
N VAL A 152 15.59 -9.04 -0.53
CA VAL A 152 14.14 -9.04 -0.34
C VAL A 152 13.44 -9.14 -1.70
N LEU A 153 12.47 -10.04 -1.78
CA LEU A 153 11.51 -10.14 -2.87
C LEU A 153 10.20 -9.50 -2.42
N SER A 154 9.82 -8.40 -3.05
CA SER A 154 8.54 -7.74 -2.84
C SER A 154 7.58 -8.03 -3.99
N VAL A 155 6.33 -8.32 -3.66
CA VAL A 155 5.27 -8.67 -4.61
C VAL A 155 4.07 -7.79 -4.38
N VAL A 156 3.53 -7.21 -5.46
CA VAL A 156 2.33 -6.39 -5.44
C VAL A 156 1.15 -7.18 -6.00
N THR A 157 0.05 -7.12 -5.28
CA THR A 157 -1.28 -7.57 -5.71
C THR A 157 -2.24 -6.38 -5.64
N LEU A 158 -2.99 -6.21 -6.71
CA LEU A 158 -4.04 -5.19 -6.86
C LEU A 158 -5.39 -5.87 -6.76
N GLY A 159 -6.23 -5.38 -5.87
CA GLY A 159 -7.59 -5.87 -5.64
C GLY A 159 -8.64 -4.82 -5.95
N SER A 160 -9.90 -5.26 -5.94
CA SER A 160 -11.07 -4.37 -6.02
C SER A 160 -11.12 -3.40 -4.82
N PRO A 161 -11.84 -2.27 -4.94
CA PRO A 161 -12.08 -1.37 -3.81
C PRO A 161 -12.70 -2.08 -2.60
N GLY A 162 -13.49 -3.13 -2.79
CA GLY A 162 -14.06 -3.92 -1.70
C GLY A 162 -13.07 -4.82 -0.95
N ASP A 163 -11.86 -5.07 -1.48
CA ASP A 163 -10.86 -5.97 -0.86
C ASP A 163 -10.05 -5.28 0.27
N GLU A 164 -10.45 -4.08 0.70
CA GLU A 164 -9.85 -3.34 1.81
C GLU A 164 -9.94 -4.11 3.13
N GLN A 165 -8.91 -3.99 3.97
CA GLN A 165 -8.91 -4.61 5.29
C GLN A 165 -9.75 -3.76 6.26
N PHE A 166 -10.76 -4.36 6.88
CA PHE A 166 -11.48 -3.74 7.97
C PHE A 166 -10.64 -3.73 9.24
N LEU A 167 -10.56 -2.57 9.88
CA LEU A 167 -9.93 -2.37 11.19
C LEU A 167 -11.02 -2.03 12.20
N ASP A 168 -11.13 -2.86 13.23
CA ASP A 168 -12.01 -2.63 14.37
C ASP A 168 -11.18 -2.75 15.65
N THR A 169 -10.64 -1.62 16.10
CA THR A 169 -9.78 -1.50 17.27
C THR A 169 -10.28 -0.37 18.18
N MET A 170 -9.71 -0.27 19.39
CA MET A 170 -10.10 0.81 20.32
C MET A 170 -9.71 2.22 19.83
N GLU A 171 -8.66 2.32 19.01
CA GLU A 171 -8.11 3.61 18.55
C GLU A 171 -8.56 3.95 17.12
N GLU A 172 -8.74 2.93 16.29
CA GLU A 172 -9.07 3.07 14.87
C GLU A 172 -10.23 2.14 14.49
N THR A 173 -11.27 2.73 13.90
CA THR A 173 -12.35 2.02 13.20
C THR A 173 -12.38 2.51 11.77
N GLY A 174 -12.21 1.63 10.79
CA GLY A 174 -12.17 2.05 9.39
C GLY A 174 -11.75 0.95 8.43
N LYS A 175 -11.38 1.36 7.22
CA LYS A 175 -10.87 0.48 6.17
C LYS A 175 -9.45 0.87 5.79
N LYS A 176 -8.64 -0.13 5.51
CA LYS A 176 -7.23 0.01 5.14
C LYS A 176 -7.03 -0.44 3.70
N ARG A 177 -6.77 0.54 2.84
CA ARG A 177 -6.57 0.38 1.39
C ARG A 177 -5.20 -0.16 1.02
N PHE A 178 -4.18 0.25 1.76
CA PHE A 178 -2.81 -0.16 1.53
C PHE A 178 -2.35 -1.09 2.64
N MET A 179 -1.92 -2.29 2.28
CA MET A 179 -1.44 -3.30 3.23
C MET A 179 -0.02 -3.68 2.87
N HIS A 180 0.91 -3.52 3.81
CA HIS A 180 2.24 -4.08 3.71
C HIS A 180 2.41 -5.25 4.68
N HIS A 181 2.70 -6.43 4.13
CA HIS A 181 3.06 -7.61 4.90
C HIS A 181 4.54 -7.89 4.73
N TYR A 182 5.22 -8.14 5.84
CA TYR A 182 6.63 -8.43 5.89
C TYR A 182 6.84 -9.80 6.53
N ASN A 183 7.60 -10.66 5.86
CA ASN A 183 7.87 -12.03 6.29
C ASN A 183 9.39 -12.25 6.40
N PHE A 184 9.81 -12.85 7.51
CA PHE A 184 11.21 -13.15 7.82
C PHE A 184 11.37 -14.64 8.16
N PRO A 185 11.41 -15.52 7.15
CA PRO A 185 11.53 -16.95 7.38
C PRO A 185 12.89 -17.32 8.01
N GLY A 186 12.95 -18.47 8.69
CA GLY A 186 14.19 -18.89 9.39
C GLY A 186 15.40 -19.04 8.48
N PHE A 187 15.19 -19.48 7.23
CA PHE A 187 16.27 -19.66 6.26
C PHE A 187 16.95 -18.34 5.87
N SER A 188 16.31 -17.18 6.08
CA SER A 188 16.90 -15.87 5.75
C SER A 188 18.17 -15.57 6.54
N THR A 189 18.34 -16.19 7.71
CA THR A 189 19.58 -16.11 8.52
C THR A 189 20.36 -17.44 8.53
N GLY A 190 19.93 -18.43 7.74
CA GLY A 190 20.51 -19.77 7.74
C GLY A 190 20.08 -20.63 8.92
N GLU A 191 19.01 -20.26 9.62
CA GLU A 191 18.52 -20.97 10.81
C GLU A 191 17.33 -21.88 10.49
N VAL A 192 17.26 -23.04 11.16
CA VAL A 192 16.09 -23.92 11.10
C VAL A 192 15.09 -23.49 12.17
N LYS A 193 14.01 -22.83 11.76
CA LYS A 193 12.92 -22.38 12.65
C LYS A 193 11.56 -22.90 12.16
N PRO A 194 10.64 -23.29 13.05
CA PRO A 194 9.29 -23.66 12.65
C PRO A 194 8.54 -22.45 12.09
N MET A 195 7.87 -22.62 10.94
CA MET A 195 6.97 -21.60 10.39
C MET A 195 5.73 -21.49 11.30
N ARG A 196 5.59 -20.35 11.96
CA ARG A 196 4.44 -19.99 12.81
C ARG A 196 3.82 -18.69 12.31
N SER A 197 2.82 -18.19 13.03
CA SER A 197 2.26 -16.86 12.79
C SER A 197 3.33 -15.77 12.89
N VAL A 198 3.08 -14.64 12.22
CA VAL A 198 3.99 -13.49 12.19
C VAL A 198 4.29 -12.96 13.60
N GLY A 199 5.57 -12.71 13.86
CA GLY A 199 6.06 -12.15 15.12
C GLY A 199 5.92 -10.63 15.21
N ARG A 200 6.08 -10.08 16.41
CA ARG A 200 6.00 -8.62 16.65
C ARG A 200 7.00 -7.82 15.81
N ARG A 201 8.21 -8.34 15.62
CA ARG A 201 9.25 -7.67 14.81
C ARG A 201 8.86 -7.59 13.34
N GLU A 202 8.25 -8.65 12.80
CA GLU A 202 7.78 -8.69 11.42
C GLU A 202 6.65 -7.68 11.19
N ILE A 203 5.68 -7.63 12.12
CA ILE A 203 4.60 -6.63 12.10
C ILE A 203 5.17 -5.22 12.18
N GLY A 204 6.11 -4.96 13.11
CA GLY A 204 6.72 -3.64 13.28
C GLY A 204 7.54 -3.19 12.05
N HIS A 205 8.29 -4.11 11.43
CA HIS A 205 9.01 -3.82 10.20
C HIS A 205 8.06 -3.58 9.01
N GLY A 206 6.99 -4.36 8.89
CA GLY A 206 5.95 -4.14 7.88
C GLY A 206 5.30 -2.77 8.04
N ALA A 207 4.88 -2.42 9.25
CA ALA A 207 4.28 -1.11 9.55
C ALA A 207 5.22 0.07 9.27
N LEU A 208 6.52 -0.07 9.54
CA LEU A 208 7.52 0.96 9.20
C LEU A 208 7.59 1.21 7.69
N VAL A 209 7.62 0.13 6.90
CA VAL A 209 7.68 0.21 5.43
C VAL A 209 6.36 0.74 4.88
N GLU A 210 5.24 0.29 5.44
CA GLU A 210 3.91 0.77 5.07
C GLU A 210 3.81 2.29 5.23
N LYS A 211 4.17 2.79 6.43
CA LYS A 211 4.18 4.22 6.73
C LYS A 211 5.06 5.01 5.79
N ALA A 212 6.19 4.44 5.35
CA ALA A 212 7.10 5.09 4.42
C ALA A 212 6.52 5.22 3.00
N LEU A 213 5.81 4.19 2.52
CA LEU A 213 5.27 4.14 1.17
C LEU A 213 3.91 4.84 1.04
N GLU A 214 3.09 4.82 2.08
CA GLU A 214 1.77 5.46 2.09
C GLU A 214 1.84 6.95 1.71
N GLN A 215 2.93 7.63 2.08
CA GLN A 215 3.15 9.05 1.77
C GLN A 215 3.25 9.35 0.25
N VAL A 216 3.61 8.36 -0.57
CA VAL A 216 3.79 8.51 -2.03
C VAL A 216 2.71 7.83 -2.84
N LEU A 217 1.77 7.13 -2.21
CA LEU A 217 0.69 6.45 -2.93
C LEU A 217 -0.26 7.46 -3.60
N PRO A 218 -0.84 7.08 -4.75
CA PRO A 218 -1.91 7.86 -5.38
C PRO A 218 -3.17 7.87 -4.51
N SER A 219 -3.99 8.90 -4.71
CA SER A 219 -5.29 9.00 -4.08
C SER A 219 -6.22 7.84 -4.51
N LYS A 220 -7.30 7.61 -3.76
CA LYS A 220 -8.32 6.62 -4.13
C LYS A 220 -8.99 6.99 -5.45
N ASP A 221 -9.19 8.28 -5.73
CA ASP A 221 -9.85 8.75 -6.94
C ASP A 221 -9.00 8.53 -8.19
N ASP A 222 -7.68 8.77 -8.08
CA ASP A 222 -6.75 8.61 -9.21
C ASP A 222 -6.41 7.12 -9.47
N PHE A 223 -6.43 6.31 -8.42
CA PHE A 223 -6.07 4.89 -8.50
C PHE A 223 -6.95 4.07 -7.55
N PRO A 224 -8.17 3.68 -7.96
CA PRO A 224 -9.19 3.08 -7.10
C PRO A 224 -8.93 1.60 -6.75
N TYR A 225 -7.67 1.20 -6.59
CA TYR A 225 -7.29 -0.17 -6.25
C TYR A 225 -7.00 -0.33 -4.77
N THR A 226 -7.38 -1.47 -4.20
CA THR A 226 -6.76 -1.95 -2.96
C THR A 226 -5.38 -2.50 -3.29
N ILE A 227 -4.36 -2.10 -2.54
CA ILE A 227 -2.97 -2.44 -2.83
C ILE A 227 -2.42 -3.28 -1.68
N ARG A 228 -2.03 -4.51 -1.98
CA ARG A 228 -1.30 -5.39 -1.06
C ARG A 228 0.12 -5.58 -1.54
N VAL A 229 1.08 -5.34 -0.66
CA VAL A 229 2.49 -5.61 -0.89
C VAL A 229 2.96 -6.64 0.12
N VAL A 230 3.59 -7.71 -0.36
CA VAL A 230 4.22 -8.73 0.50
C VAL A 230 5.71 -8.72 0.25
N SER A 231 6.51 -8.50 1.29
CA SER A 231 7.96 -8.55 1.26
C SER A 231 8.47 -9.82 1.94
N GLU A 232 9.03 -10.71 1.14
CA GLU A 232 9.68 -11.95 1.58
C GLU A 232 11.18 -11.71 1.69
N VAL A 233 11.73 -11.79 2.90
CA VAL A 233 13.17 -11.66 3.10
C VAL A 233 13.83 -12.99 2.76
N LEU A 234 14.63 -13.02 1.69
CA LEU A 234 15.29 -14.25 1.23
C LEU A 234 16.65 -14.46 1.91
N SER A 235 17.34 -13.37 2.24
CA SER A 235 18.58 -13.37 3.03
C SER A 235 18.69 -12.07 3.81
N SER A 236 19.31 -12.11 4.99
CA SER A 236 19.47 -10.92 5.84
C SER A 236 20.84 -10.85 6.50
N ASN A 237 21.54 -9.74 6.26
CA ASN A 237 22.72 -9.35 7.01
C ASN A 237 22.73 -7.84 7.33
N GLY A 238 21.57 -7.20 7.38
CA GLY A 238 21.48 -5.79 7.72
C GLY A 238 20.20 -5.17 7.18
N SER A 239 19.46 -4.51 8.07
CA SER A 239 18.25 -3.72 7.81
C SER A 239 17.37 -4.21 6.66
N SER A 240 16.87 -5.45 6.79
CA SER A 240 15.95 -6.04 5.82
C SER A 240 14.66 -5.24 5.66
N SER A 241 14.22 -4.48 6.67
CA SER A 241 13.09 -3.55 6.55
C SER A 241 13.35 -2.43 5.54
N GLN A 242 14.55 -1.86 5.51
CA GLN A 242 14.90 -0.83 4.54
C GLN A 242 15.07 -1.40 3.13
N ALA A 243 15.59 -2.63 3.02
CA ALA A 243 15.58 -3.37 1.76
C ALA A 243 14.16 -3.67 1.27
N SER A 244 13.23 -4.02 2.17
CA SER A 244 11.81 -4.18 1.84
C SER A 244 11.16 -2.89 1.36
N CYS A 245 11.54 -1.73 1.90
CA CYS A 245 11.07 -0.44 1.40
C CYS A 245 11.48 -0.21 -0.06
N CYS A 246 12.77 -0.41 -0.37
CA CYS A 246 13.29 -0.31 -1.74
C CYS A 246 12.62 -1.33 -2.68
N GLY A 247 12.57 -2.60 -2.28
CA GLY A 247 11.94 -3.68 -3.07
C GLY A 247 10.46 -3.42 -3.32
N SER A 248 9.73 -2.91 -2.33
CA SER A 248 8.32 -2.56 -2.45
C SER A 248 8.11 -1.38 -3.39
N SER A 249 8.97 -0.35 -3.34
CA SER A 249 8.93 0.76 -4.29
C SER A 249 9.13 0.27 -5.73
N LEU A 250 10.12 -0.60 -5.97
CA LEU A 250 10.34 -1.22 -7.28
C LEU A 250 9.13 -2.03 -7.73
N ALA A 251 8.56 -2.85 -6.85
CA ALA A 251 7.41 -3.71 -7.16
C ALA A 251 6.13 -2.90 -7.45
N LEU A 252 5.92 -1.76 -6.77
CA LEU A 252 4.82 -0.83 -7.05
C LEU A 252 4.96 -0.18 -8.43
N MET A 253 6.17 0.26 -8.79
CA MET A 253 6.47 0.80 -10.11
C MET A 253 6.28 -0.26 -11.21
N ASP A 254 6.74 -1.49 -10.96
CA ASP A 254 6.57 -2.63 -11.88
C ASP A 254 5.09 -3.00 -12.05
N ALA A 255 4.27 -2.84 -11.02
CA ALA A 255 2.82 -3.07 -11.08
C ALA A 255 2.06 -1.98 -11.84
N GLY A 256 2.71 -0.88 -12.21
CA GLY A 256 2.07 0.29 -12.83
C GLY A 256 1.29 1.15 -11.84
N VAL A 257 1.59 1.06 -10.54
CA VAL A 257 1.00 1.96 -9.54
C VAL A 257 1.62 3.35 -9.73
N PRO A 258 0.82 4.41 -9.96
CA PRO A 258 1.32 5.76 -10.20
C PRO A 258 1.74 6.44 -8.88
N ILE A 259 2.81 5.93 -8.26
CA ILE A 259 3.41 6.55 -7.08
C ILE A 259 4.03 7.91 -7.43
N LYS A 260 3.93 8.88 -6.52
CA LYS A 260 4.40 10.27 -6.74
C LYS A 260 5.91 10.34 -6.98
N ASP A 261 6.67 9.56 -6.21
CA ASP A 261 8.12 9.43 -6.30
C ASP A 261 8.53 8.07 -5.72
N PRO A 262 9.62 7.44 -6.20
CA PRO A 262 10.17 6.24 -5.59
C PRO A 262 10.74 6.53 -4.19
N VAL A 263 10.65 5.53 -3.32
CA VAL A 263 11.11 5.61 -1.92
C VAL A 263 12.24 4.61 -1.71
N ALA A 264 13.35 5.08 -1.16
CA ALA A 264 14.45 4.22 -0.71
C ALA A 264 14.66 4.34 0.80
N GLY A 265 15.23 3.29 1.38
CA GLY A 265 15.52 3.19 2.80
C GLY A 265 16.99 2.90 3.09
N ILE A 266 17.50 3.47 4.17
CA ILE A 266 18.85 3.20 4.69
C ILE A 266 18.84 3.10 6.21
N ALA A 267 19.81 2.36 6.77
CA ALA A 267 20.09 2.31 8.19
C ALA A 267 21.49 2.86 8.47
N ILE A 268 21.57 3.76 9.44
CA ILE A 268 22.80 4.39 9.92
C ILE A 268 23.05 3.95 11.36
N GLY A 269 24.25 3.49 11.64
CA GLY A 269 24.70 3.12 12.98
C GLY A 269 25.51 4.23 13.64
N LEU A 270 25.65 4.13 14.96
CA LEU A 270 26.56 4.96 15.76
C LEU A 270 27.45 4.07 16.60
N ILE A 271 28.74 4.39 16.67
CA ILE A 271 29.65 3.87 17.68
C ILE A 271 30.30 5.06 18.39
N THR A 272 30.22 5.06 19.72
CA THR A 272 30.82 6.07 20.60
C THR A 272 31.93 5.47 21.46
N ASP A 273 32.90 6.29 21.83
CA ASP A 273 33.90 5.90 22.82
C ASP A 273 33.25 5.81 24.21
N GLU A 274 33.46 4.69 24.91
CA GLU A 274 32.92 4.46 26.26
C GLU A 274 33.37 5.51 27.28
N LYS A 275 34.55 6.10 27.09
CA LYS A 275 35.13 7.10 28.00
C LYS A 275 34.74 8.53 27.62
N ASP A 276 34.41 8.76 26.35
CA ASP A 276 34.13 10.08 25.81
C ASP A 276 33.10 10.01 24.69
N SER A 277 31.83 10.17 25.04
CA SER A 277 30.71 10.13 24.09
C SER A 277 30.73 11.26 23.05
N SER A 278 31.63 12.25 23.17
CA SER A 278 31.85 13.26 22.12
C SER A 278 32.65 12.71 20.93
N LYS A 279 33.40 11.61 21.12
CA LYS A 279 34.09 10.90 20.06
C LYS A 279 33.20 9.80 19.54
N TYR A 280 32.74 9.98 18.31
CA TYR A 280 31.83 9.04 17.68
C TYR A 280 32.17 8.83 16.20
N LYS A 281 31.68 7.71 15.66
CA LYS A 281 31.72 7.36 14.25
C LYS A 281 30.33 6.91 13.81
N LEU A 282 29.91 7.39 12.64
CA LEU A 282 28.68 6.97 12.00
C LEU A 282 28.99 5.87 10.99
N LEU A 283 28.11 4.87 10.91
CA LEU A 283 28.25 3.73 10.01
C LEU A 283 27.10 3.73 9.00
N THR A 284 27.42 3.81 7.72
CA THR A 284 26.45 3.76 6.64
C THR A 284 26.13 2.32 6.26
N ASP A 285 24.85 2.01 6.06
CA ASP A 285 24.41 0.66 5.65
C ASP A 285 24.91 -0.43 6.61
N ILE A 286 24.47 -0.34 7.87
CA ILE A 286 24.94 -1.24 8.93
C ILE A 286 24.60 -2.72 8.66
N GLN A 287 25.52 -3.57 9.10
CA GLN A 287 25.34 -5.01 9.18
C GLN A 287 24.64 -5.42 10.49
N GLY A 288 24.14 -6.65 10.56
CA GLY A 288 23.49 -7.15 11.77
C GLY A 288 24.40 -7.15 13.01
N VAL A 289 25.70 -7.37 12.80
CA VAL A 289 26.74 -7.28 13.85
C VAL A 289 26.89 -5.85 14.35
N GLU A 290 26.94 -4.87 13.44
CA GLU A 290 27.12 -3.46 13.79
C GLU A 290 25.88 -2.85 14.44
N ASP A 291 24.69 -3.37 14.14
CA ASP A 291 23.45 -3.06 14.88
C ASP A 291 23.49 -3.61 16.30
N HIS A 292 23.97 -4.84 16.48
CA HIS A 292 24.09 -5.46 17.81
C HIS A 292 25.11 -4.73 18.69
N ASP A 293 26.29 -4.46 18.13
CA ASP A 293 27.45 -3.87 18.81
C ASP A 293 27.36 -2.33 18.90
N GLY A 294 26.49 -1.71 18.10
CA GLY A 294 26.34 -0.27 17.97
C GLY A 294 25.48 0.36 19.07
N ASP A 295 25.64 1.67 19.21
CA ASP A 295 25.01 2.52 20.22
C ASP A 295 23.67 3.13 19.76
N MET A 296 23.42 3.12 18.45
CA MET A 296 22.19 3.59 17.82
C MET A 296 21.96 2.86 16.50
N ASP A 297 20.70 2.51 16.23
CA ASP A 297 20.20 2.11 14.91
C ASP A 297 19.20 3.16 14.42
N PHE A 298 19.55 3.84 13.33
CA PHE A 298 18.77 4.92 12.76
C PHE A 298 18.34 4.61 11.34
N LYS A 299 17.07 4.24 11.18
CA LYS A 299 16.47 3.91 9.90
C LYS A 299 15.73 5.12 9.32
N VAL A 300 16.06 5.46 8.09
CA VAL A 300 15.49 6.62 7.38
C VAL A 300 15.04 6.20 5.99
N ALA A 301 13.76 6.40 5.70
CA ALA A 301 13.15 6.14 4.40
C ALA A 301 12.60 7.44 3.79
N GLY A 302 12.61 7.54 2.47
CA GLY A 302 12.02 8.69 1.77
C GLY A 302 12.42 8.82 0.32
N THR A 303 12.00 9.92 -0.27
CA THR A 303 12.19 10.25 -1.68
C THR A 303 13.36 11.22 -1.84
N LYS A 304 13.61 11.67 -3.08
CA LYS A 304 14.53 12.79 -3.34
C LYS A 304 14.06 14.11 -2.70
N ASN A 305 12.75 14.25 -2.46
CA ASN A 305 12.12 15.49 -2.01
C ASN A 305 11.98 15.59 -0.49
N GLY A 306 12.14 14.48 0.24
CA GLY A 306 11.95 14.51 1.69
C GLY A 306 12.00 13.14 2.36
N ILE A 307 11.79 13.13 3.67
CA ILE A 307 11.74 11.91 4.48
C ILE A 307 10.28 11.50 4.63
N THR A 308 9.96 10.22 4.41
CA THR A 308 8.61 9.68 4.57
C THR A 308 8.46 8.91 5.89
N ALA A 309 9.52 8.27 6.37
CA ALA A 309 9.54 7.61 7.67
C ALA A 309 10.93 7.66 8.33
N ILE A 310 10.92 7.71 9.66
CA ILE A 310 12.11 7.61 10.50
C ILE A 310 11.81 6.65 11.65
N GLN A 311 12.77 5.78 11.96
CA GLN A 311 12.80 5.01 13.20
C GLN A 311 14.20 5.17 13.82
N MET A 312 14.25 5.40 15.12
CA MET A 312 15.51 5.54 15.85
C MET A 312 15.44 4.75 17.14
N ASP A 313 16.37 3.82 17.33
CA ASP A 313 16.58 3.11 18.58
C ASP A 313 17.96 3.49 19.11
N VAL A 314 18.00 4.05 20.32
CA VAL A 314 19.23 4.52 20.99
C VAL A 314 19.47 3.67 22.22
N LYS A 315 20.66 3.08 22.34
CA LYS A 315 21.08 2.29 23.51
C LYS A 315 21.80 3.14 24.57
N LEU A 316 22.25 4.33 24.20
CA LEU A 316 22.84 5.31 25.11
C LEU A 316 21.77 6.05 25.91
N LYS A 317 22.18 6.68 27.02
CA LYS A 317 21.31 7.56 27.83
C LYS A 317 20.82 8.79 27.04
N GLY A 318 21.55 9.17 25.99
CA GLY A 318 21.19 10.26 25.10
C GLY A 318 22.24 10.45 24.00
N ILE A 319 21.87 11.19 22.97
CA ILE A 319 22.74 11.59 21.85
C ILE A 319 22.60 13.10 21.62
N SER A 320 23.65 13.74 21.13
CA SER A 320 23.62 15.18 20.84
C SER A 320 22.81 15.46 19.57
N PHE A 321 22.29 16.69 19.44
CA PHE A 321 21.62 17.12 18.22
C PHE A 321 22.56 17.15 17.00
N GLU A 322 23.86 17.32 17.22
CA GLU A 322 24.88 17.27 16.18
C GLU A 322 24.96 15.86 15.57
N ILE A 323 25.02 14.82 16.41
CA ILE A 323 25.02 13.42 15.96
C ILE A 323 23.77 13.13 15.12
N ILE A 324 22.59 13.60 15.56
CA ILE A 324 21.34 13.40 14.82
C ILE A 324 21.39 14.09 13.45
N LYS A 325 21.91 15.33 13.40
CA LYS A 325 22.03 16.11 12.16
C LYS A 325 22.97 15.42 11.17
N ASP A 326 24.12 14.96 11.65
CA ASP A 326 25.13 14.31 10.82
C ASP A 326 24.64 12.94 10.32
N ALA A 327 23.93 12.20 11.17
CA ALA A 327 23.29 10.94 10.79
C ALA A 327 22.19 11.14 9.73
N LEU A 328 21.39 12.21 9.84
CA LEU A 328 20.36 12.56 8.84
C LEU A 328 20.97 12.96 7.50
N GLU A 329 22.05 13.74 7.49
CA GLU A 329 22.70 14.14 6.23
C GLU A 329 23.37 12.94 5.55
N ASN A 330 24.06 12.09 6.31
CA ASN A 330 24.63 10.84 5.79
C ASN A 330 23.53 9.92 5.23
N ALA A 331 22.43 9.74 5.97
CA ALA A 331 21.27 8.99 5.50
C ALA A 331 20.70 9.57 4.20
N ARG A 332 20.61 10.91 4.09
CA ARG A 332 20.10 11.58 2.89
C ARG A 332 20.97 11.29 1.67
N GLN A 333 22.29 11.51 1.77
CA GLN A 333 23.22 11.28 0.66
C GLN A 333 23.19 9.83 0.20
N THR A 334 23.25 8.91 1.17
CA THR A 334 23.22 7.47 0.89
C THR A 334 21.90 7.07 0.23
N ARG A 335 20.77 7.53 0.76
CA ARG A 335 19.44 7.21 0.22
C ARG A 335 19.29 7.69 -1.22
N LEU A 336 19.83 8.87 -1.57
CA LEU A 336 19.82 9.35 -2.95
C LEU A 336 20.63 8.43 -3.88
N SER A 337 21.81 7.97 -3.45
CA SER A 337 22.59 7.01 -4.25
C SER A 337 21.85 5.68 -4.48
N ILE A 338 21.09 5.22 -3.48
CA ILE A 338 20.26 3.99 -3.58
C ILE A 338 19.11 4.21 -4.55
N LEU A 339 18.46 5.38 -4.50
CA LEU A 339 17.42 5.76 -5.46
C LEU A 339 17.96 5.77 -6.88
N ASP A 340 19.14 6.35 -7.10
CA ASP A 340 19.76 6.37 -8.42
C ASP A 340 20.02 4.95 -8.96
N GLU A 341 20.44 4.01 -8.11
CA GLU A 341 20.62 2.62 -8.50
C GLU A 341 19.28 1.92 -8.82
N MET A 342 18.23 2.18 -8.03
CA MET A 342 16.88 1.66 -8.30
C MET A 342 16.33 2.18 -9.64
N LEU A 343 16.53 3.46 -9.93
CA LEU A 343 16.06 4.12 -11.14
C LEU A 343 16.76 3.62 -12.41
N LYS A 344 17.96 3.03 -12.31
CA LYS A 344 18.61 2.34 -13.45
C LYS A 344 17.83 1.10 -13.89
N THR A 345 17.16 0.42 -12.97
CA THR A 345 16.35 -0.77 -13.27
C THR A 345 14.97 -0.40 -13.78
N ILE A 346 14.31 0.57 -13.15
CA ILE A 346 12.98 1.05 -13.55
C ILE A 346 12.90 2.58 -13.34
N PRO A 347 13.02 3.40 -14.41
CA PRO A 347 13.06 4.85 -14.26
C PRO A 347 11.75 5.49 -13.79
N GLU A 348 10.62 4.89 -14.15
CA GLU A 348 9.27 5.38 -13.84
C GLU A 348 8.30 4.19 -13.72
N PRO A 349 7.16 4.36 -13.02
CA PRO A 349 6.12 3.33 -13.01
C PRO A 349 5.72 2.92 -14.44
N ARG A 350 5.40 1.64 -14.64
CA ARG A 350 4.92 1.17 -15.94
C ARG A 350 3.64 1.93 -16.33
N ALA A 351 3.54 2.32 -17.60
CA ALA A 351 2.39 3.04 -18.12
C ALA A 351 1.09 2.21 -18.07
N ASP A 352 1.21 0.90 -18.29
CA ASP A 352 0.10 -0.03 -18.25
C ASP A 352 0.20 -0.96 -17.04
N LEU A 353 -0.96 -1.28 -16.45
CA LEU A 353 -1.08 -2.32 -15.43
C LEU A 353 -0.79 -3.70 -16.01
N SER A 354 -0.37 -4.63 -15.15
CA SER A 354 -0.21 -6.04 -15.53
C SER A 354 -1.47 -6.59 -16.19
N LYS A 355 -1.28 -7.43 -17.21
CA LYS A 355 -2.39 -8.14 -17.89
C LYS A 355 -3.22 -9.05 -16.99
N TYR A 356 -2.67 -9.41 -15.82
CA TYR A 356 -3.36 -10.21 -14.81
C TYR A 356 -4.04 -9.36 -13.74
N ALA A 357 -3.74 -8.06 -13.68
CA ALA A 357 -4.39 -7.16 -12.75
C ALA A 357 -5.83 -6.89 -13.21
N PRO A 358 -6.79 -6.81 -12.29
CA PRO A 358 -8.14 -6.38 -12.62
C PRO A 358 -8.13 -4.95 -13.18
N ARG A 359 -9.03 -4.65 -14.11
CA ARG A 359 -9.30 -3.29 -14.58
C ARG A 359 -10.48 -2.71 -13.83
N ILE A 360 -10.37 -1.45 -13.41
CA ILE A 360 -11.47 -0.73 -12.76
C ILE A 360 -12.00 0.33 -13.71
N TYR A 361 -13.29 0.26 -13.99
CA TYR A 361 -14.03 1.26 -14.74
C TYR A 361 -14.83 2.11 -13.76
N THR A 362 -14.62 3.41 -13.79
CA THR A 362 -15.31 4.37 -12.93
C THR A 362 -16.39 5.12 -13.71
N LEU A 363 -17.58 5.21 -13.13
CA LEU A 363 -18.69 6.02 -13.65
C LEU A 363 -19.30 6.82 -12.49
N ARG A 364 -19.53 8.11 -12.68
CA ARG A 364 -20.35 8.91 -11.76
C ARG A 364 -21.80 8.92 -12.23
N ILE A 365 -22.70 8.57 -11.31
CA ILE A 365 -24.15 8.59 -11.50
C ILE A 365 -24.78 9.58 -10.53
N ASP A 366 -26.04 9.94 -10.77
CA ASP A 366 -26.81 10.72 -9.80
C ASP A 366 -27.03 9.87 -8.53
N PRO A 367 -26.71 10.38 -7.31
CA PRO A 367 -26.95 9.67 -6.06
C PRO A 367 -28.38 9.15 -5.88
N GLU A 368 -29.39 9.82 -6.46
CA GLU A 368 -30.78 9.37 -6.38
C GLU A 368 -31.01 8.04 -7.12
N LYS A 369 -30.21 7.77 -8.17
CA LYS A 369 -30.31 6.58 -9.03
C LYS A 369 -29.51 5.38 -8.53
N ILE A 370 -28.77 5.52 -7.42
CA ILE A 370 -28.07 4.39 -6.78
C ILE A 370 -29.05 3.25 -6.49
N ARG A 371 -30.28 3.59 -6.07
CA ARG A 371 -31.34 2.61 -5.76
C ARG A 371 -31.73 1.77 -6.97
N ASP A 372 -31.71 2.34 -8.17
CA ASP A 372 -32.09 1.65 -9.40
C ASP A 372 -30.99 0.69 -9.85
N VAL A 373 -29.72 1.06 -9.66
CA VAL A 373 -28.56 0.21 -9.96
C VAL A 373 -28.47 -0.97 -9.00
N ILE A 374 -28.68 -0.74 -7.70
CA ILE A 374 -28.70 -1.81 -6.70
C ILE A 374 -29.94 -2.71 -6.91
N GLY A 375 -31.09 -2.10 -7.18
CA GLY A 375 -32.37 -2.78 -7.24
C GLY A 375 -32.90 -3.18 -5.85
N ARG A 376 -34.10 -3.78 -5.81
CA ARG A 376 -34.72 -4.19 -4.55
C ARG A 376 -33.91 -5.32 -3.91
N GLY A 377 -33.25 -5.02 -2.79
CA GLY A 377 -32.45 -6.01 -2.06
C GLY A 377 -31.19 -6.48 -2.81
N GLY A 378 -30.70 -5.72 -3.79
CA GLY A 378 -29.51 -6.07 -4.56
C GLY A 378 -29.77 -6.93 -5.81
N GLU A 379 -31.03 -7.14 -6.20
CA GLU A 379 -31.36 -8.02 -7.33
C GLU A 379 -30.73 -7.56 -8.67
N THR A 380 -30.79 -6.26 -8.98
CA THR A 380 -30.27 -5.72 -10.24
C THR A 380 -28.76 -5.82 -10.31
N ILE A 381 -28.05 -5.41 -9.26
CA ILE A 381 -26.58 -5.47 -9.22
C ILE A 381 -26.07 -6.91 -9.29
N ASN A 382 -26.72 -7.84 -8.58
CA ASN A 382 -26.37 -9.27 -8.64
C ASN A 382 -26.61 -9.83 -10.05
N LYS A 383 -27.71 -9.46 -10.71
CA LYS A 383 -27.98 -9.87 -12.10
C LYS A 383 -26.90 -9.37 -13.07
N ILE A 384 -26.46 -8.12 -12.93
CA ILE A 384 -25.37 -7.56 -13.76
C ILE A 384 -24.09 -8.37 -13.53
N ILE A 385 -23.74 -8.64 -12.28
CA ILE A 385 -22.54 -9.41 -11.91
C ILE A 385 -22.62 -10.82 -12.51
N ASP A 386 -23.74 -11.53 -12.33
CA ASP A 386 -23.93 -12.90 -12.82
C ASP A 386 -23.82 -12.97 -14.36
N GLU A 387 -24.45 -12.04 -15.07
CA GLU A 387 -24.38 -11.97 -16.55
C GLU A 387 -23.03 -11.47 -17.10
N CYS A 388 -22.17 -10.91 -16.23
CA CYS A 388 -20.82 -10.43 -16.56
C CYS A 388 -19.73 -11.36 -16.00
N GLY A 389 -20.06 -12.63 -15.77
CA GLY A 389 -19.09 -13.69 -15.41
C GLY A 389 -19.02 -14.04 -13.92
N GLY A 390 -19.92 -13.49 -13.10
CA GLY A 390 -19.99 -13.74 -11.66
C GLY A 390 -18.94 -12.97 -10.84
N ASN A 391 -19.02 -13.11 -9.52
CA ASN A 391 -18.18 -12.38 -8.55
C ASN A 391 -16.66 -12.61 -8.70
N ASP A 392 -16.26 -13.71 -9.36
CA ASP A 392 -14.85 -14.02 -9.63
C ASP A 392 -14.29 -13.20 -10.81
N VAL A 393 -15.16 -12.73 -11.69
CA VAL A 393 -14.79 -12.01 -12.92
C VAL A 393 -15.12 -10.54 -12.82
N THR A 394 -16.27 -10.17 -12.24
CA THR A 394 -16.76 -8.79 -12.17
C THR A 394 -17.29 -8.48 -10.78
N LYS A 395 -16.78 -7.40 -10.16
CA LYS A 395 -17.26 -6.84 -8.90
C LYS A 395 -17.71 -5.39 -9.12
N ILE A 396 -18.78 -4.98 -8.45
CA ILE A 396 -19.31 -3.62 -8.55
C ILE A 396 -19.41 -3.04 -7.14
N ASP A 397 -18.65 -1.97 -6.90
CA ASP A 397 -18.69 -1.18 -5.67
C ASP A 397 -19.37 0.16 -5.97
N ILE A 398 -20.30 0.59 -5.13
CA ILE A 398 -21.02 1.86 -5.28
C ILE A 398 -20.85 2.66 -3.99
N GLU A 399 -20.34 3.87 -4.11
CA GLU A 399 -20.19 4.83 -3.02
C GLU A 399 -21.44 5.71 -2.88
N GLU A 400 -21.63 6.29 -1.70
CA GLU A 400 -22.81 7.13 -1.39
C GLU A 400 -22.86 8.42 -2.22
N ASP A 401 -21.73 8.86 -2.78
CA ASP A 401 -21.62 10.05 -3.62
C ASP A 401 -21.98 9.79 -5.10
N GLY A 402 -22.38 8.56 -5.45
CA GLY A 402 -22.71 8.15 -6.80
C GLY A 402 -21.51 7.69 -7.64
N LEU A 403 -20.33 7.49 -7.05
CA LEU A 403 -19.21 6.84 -7.74
C LEU A 403 -19.44 5.32 -7.80
N VAL A 404 -19.58 4.81 -9.03
CA VAL A 404 -19.65 3.36 -9.32
C VAL A 404 -18.29 2.90 -9.84
N MET A 405 -17.72 1.89 -9.19
CA MET A 405 -16.45 1.25 -9.54
C MET A 405 -16.70 -0.20 -9.97
N ILE A 406 -16.49 -0.49 -11.24
CA ILE A 406 -16.67 -1.82 -11.82
C ILE A 406 -15.29 -2.43 -12.00
N THR A 407 -14.96 -3.41 -11.17
CA THR A 407 -13.70 -4.15 -11.25
C THR A 407 -13.90 -5.41 -12.08
N SER A 408 -13.13 -5.62 -13.15
CA SER A 408 -13.20 -6.86 -13.94
C SER A 408 -11.83 -7.39 -14.39
N ASN A 409 -11.70 -8.71 -14.40
CA ASN A 409 -10.55 -9.43 -14.95
C ASN A 409 -10.63 -9.61 -16.48
N SER A 410 -11.77 -9.26 -17.09
CA SER A 410 -11.99 -9.30 -18.54
C SER A 410 -12.43 -7.92 -19.04
N THR A 411 -11.76 -7.43 -20.09
CA THR A 411 -12.10 -6.13 -20.69
C THR A 411 -13.52 -6.14 -21.26
N GLU A 412 -13.90 -7.22 -21.94
CA GLU A 412 -15.24 -7.37 -22.55
C GLU A 412 -16.36 -7.36 -21.49
N MET A 413 -16.17 -8.08 -20.38
CA MET A 413 -17.18 -8.15 -19.31
C MET A 413 -17.27 -6.83 -18.54
N GLY A 414 -16.13 -6.17 -18.30
CA GLY A 414 -16.10 -4.85 -17.68
C GLY A 414 -16.83 -3.78 -18.50
N GLU A 415 -16.61 -3.74 -19.82
CA GLU A 415 -17.30 -2.83 -20.72
C GLU A 415 -18.80 -3.12 -20.82
N LYS A 416 -19.18 -4.41 -20.82
CA LYS A 416 -20.59 -4.83 -20.78
C LYS A 416 -21.28 -4.33 -19.52
N ALA A 417 -20.67 -4.55 -18.35
CA ALA A 417 -21.19 -4.08 -17.06
C ALA A 417 -21.28 -2.55 -17.02
N MET A 418 -20.25 -1.84 -17.49
CA MET A 418 -20.23 -0.37 -17.57
C MET A 418 -21.34 0.17 -18.46
N THR A 419 -21.54 -0.43 -19.62
CA THR A 419 -22.62 -0.04 -20.55
C THR A 419 -23.99 -0.29 -19.93
N TRP A 420 -24.15 -1.38 -19.20
CA TRP A 420 -25.41 -1.69 -18.51
C TRP A 420 -25.73 -0.67 -17.41
N VAL A 421 -24.77 -0.39 -16.52
CA VAL A 421 -24.97 0.62 -15.45
C VAL A 421 -25.22 2.00 -16.06
N LYS A 422 -24.51 2.35 -17.14
CA LYS A 422 -24.75 3.60 -17.87
C LYS A 422 -26.18 3.64 -18.40
N ASN A 423 -26.67 2.57 -19.02
CA ASN A 423 -28.03 2.50 -19.56
C ASN A 423 -29.11 2.57 -18.47
N LEU A 424 -28.86 2.03 -17.28
CA LEU A 424 -29.79 2.16 -16.14
C LEU A 424 -29.88 3.59 -15.61
N THR A 425 -28.76 4.32 -15.64
CA THR A 425 -28.66 5.64 -15.01
C THR A 425 -28.76 6.80 -16.00
N HIS A 426 -28.68 6.53 -17.30
CA HIS A 426 -28.77 7.52 -18.35
C HIS A 426 -30.16 8.16 -18.36
N GLU A 427 -30.16 9.48 -18.38
CA GLU A 427 -31.38 10.27 -18.47
C GLU A 427 -31.63 10.57 -19.93
N ILE A 428 -32.75 10.09 -20.46
CA ILE A 428 -33.08 10.26 -21.87
C ILE A 428 -33.20 11.77 -22.18
N THR A 429 -32.38 12.27 -23.12
CA THR A 429 -32.42 13.67 -23.53
C THR A 429 -33.16 13.84 -24.88
N PRO A 430 -33.92 14.94 -25.07
CA PRO A 430 -34.55 15.22 -26.36
C PRO A 430 -33.51 15.28 -27.50
N GLY A 431 -33.72 14.50 -28.55
CA GLY A 431 -32.86 14.42 -29.72
C GLY A 431 -32.08 13.11 -29.88
N GLU A 432 -31.97 12.29 -28.84
CA GLU A 432 -31.30 10.99 -28.88
C GLU A 432 -32.11 9.95 -29.66
N ILE A 433 -31.41 8.98 -30.25
CA ILE A 433 -31.99 7.88 -31.04
C ILE A 433 -31.71 6.57 -30.31
N TYR A 434 -32.76 5.81 -30.04
CA TYR A 434 -32.70 4.52 -29.36
C TYR A 434 -33.28 3.41 -30.24
N GLU A 435 -32.87 2.17 -30.02
CA GLU A 435 -33.47 0.98 -30.60
C GLU A 435 -34.17 0.22 -29.47
N GLY A 436 -35.49 0.35 -29.40
CA GLY A 436 -36.29 -0.13 -28.28
C GLY A 436 -37.32 -1.19 -28.67
N GLU A 437 -37.75 -2.00 -27.71
CA GLU A 437 -38.74 -3.06 -27.93
C GLU A 437 -40.16 -2.57 -27.62
N VAL A 438 -41.14 -2.92 -28.44
CA VAL A 438 -42.54 -2.55 -28.23
C VAL A 438 -43.14 -3.39 -27.09
N ILE A 439 -43.30 -2.79 -25.90
CA ILE A 439 -43.91 -3.46 -24.74
C ILE A 439 -45.43 -3.59 -24.92
N LYS A 440 -46.08 -2.51 -25.39
CA LYS A 440 -47.55 -2.44 -25.40
C LYS A 440 -48.09 -1.48 -26.43
N ILE A 441 -49.15 -1.89 -27.11
CA ILE A 441 -49.96 -0.99 -27.94
C ILE A 441 -51.04 -0.35 -27.07
N VAL A 442 -51.12 0.98 -27.07
CA VAL A 442 -52.07 1.75 -26.27
C VAL A 442 -53.32 2.02 -27.09
N THR A 443 -54.46 1.57 -26.59
CA THR A 443 -55.79 1.83 -27.15
C THR A 443 -56.54 2.87 -26.31
N ASP A 444 -57.30 3.72 -26.97
CA ASP A 444 -58.20 4.67 -26.30
C ASP A 444 -59.34 3.93 -25.61
N ARG A 445 -59.60 4.26 -24.35
CA ARG A 445 -60.68 3.65 -23.55
C ARG A 445 -62.07 4.05 -24.04
N ASN A 446 -62.21 5.17 -24.73
CA ASN A 446 -63.51 5.70 -25.16
C ASN A 446 -63.86 5.36 -26.61
N SER A 447 -62.87 5.22 -27.49
CA SER A 447 -63.06 5.05 -28.94
C SER A 447 -62.56 3.71 -29.49
N GLY A 448 -61.81 2.93 -28.69
CA GLY A 448 -61.23 1.66 -29.12
C GLY A 448 -60.14 1.78 -30.19
N THR A 449 -59.77 3.00 -30.60
CA THR A 449 -58.71 3.23 -31.60
C THR A 449 -57.33 3.18 -30.96
N GLU A 450 -56.36 2.63 -31.68
CA GLU A 450 -54.96 2.54 -31.26
C GLU A 450 -54.31 3.93 -31.34
N ILE A 451 -53.91 4.50 -30.20
CA ILE A 451 -53.35 5.86 -30.09
C ILE A 451 -51.83 5.85 -30.33
N GLY A 452 -51.16 4.74 -30.01
CA GLY A 452 -49.71 4.64 -30.11
C GLY A 452 -49.16 3.31 -29.59
N ALA A 453 -47.84 3.18 -29.60
CA ALA A 453 -47.14 2.08 -28.95
C ALA A 453 -46.17 2.61 -27.89
N ILE A 454 -46.11 1.92 -26.75
CA ILE A 454 -45.08 2.11 -25.73
C ILE A 454 -43.88 1.26 -26.13
N VAL A 455 -42.74 1.91 -26.21
CA VAL A 455 -41.45 1.34 -26.57
C VAL A 455 -40.52 1.50 -25.37
N GLU A 456 -39.92 0.40 -24.92
CA GLU A 456 -38.87 0.40 -23.90
C GLU A 456 -37.58 0.93 -24.53
N LEU A 457 -37.03 2.02 -24.01
CA LEU A 457 -35.82 2.65 -24.55
C LEU A 457 -34.59 2.22 -23.77
N LEU A 458 -34.72 2.25 -22.44
CA LEU A 458 -33.75 1.82 -21.45
C LEU A 458 -34.54 1.10 -20.34
N PRO A 459 -33.92 0.18 -19.57
CA PRO A 459 -34.65 -0.57 -18.56
C PRO A 459 -35.33 0.37 -17.55
N GLY A 460 -36.67 0.30 -17.47
CA GLY A 460 -37.48 1.17 -16.60
C GLY A 460 -37.81 2.56 -17.15
N GLN A 461 -37.38 2.91 -18.37
CA GLN A 461 -37.73 4.15 -19.06
C GLN A 461 -38.42 3.87 -20.40
N ASP A 462 -39.74 4.10 -20.40
CA ASP A 462 -40.62 3.86 -21.53
C ASP A 462 -41.04 5.17 -22.20
N GLY A 463 -41.11 5.16 -23.53
CA GLY A 463 -41.67 6.27 -24.29
C GLY A 463 -42.83 5.84 -25.18
N MET A 464 -43.70 6.78 -25.51
CA MET A 464 -44.85 6.55 -26.36
C MET A 464 -44.61 7.12 -27.76
N VAL A 465 -44.66 6.25 -28.76
CA VAL A 465 -44.76 6.66 -30.17
C VAL A 465 -46.23 6.86 -30.50
N HIS A 466 -46.64 8.10 -30.74
CA HIS A 466 -48.00 8.40 -31.20
C HIS A 466 -48.22 7.88 -32.62
N ILE A 467 -49.45 7.47 -32.97
CA ILE A 467 -49.80 6.92 -34.31
C ILE A 467 -49.34 7.82 -35.47
N SER A 468 -49.37 9.13 -35.28
CA SER A 468 -48.92 10.12 -36.29
C SER A 468 -47.40 10.23 -36.46
N GLN A 469 -46.63 9.59 -35.59
CA GLN A 469 -45.17 9.63 -35.54
C GLN A 469 -44.51 8.33 -36.04
N PHE A 470 -45.30 7.37 -36.56
CA PHE A 470 -44.79 6.12 -37.15
C PHE A 470 -44.32 6.28 -38.59
N LYS A 471 -45.12 6.87 -39.49
CA LYS A 471 -44.77 7.12 -40.90
C LYS A 471 -45.24 8.48 -41.38
N GLN A 472 -44.80 8.90 -42.57
CA GLN A 472 -45.27 10.14 -43.20
C GLN A 472 -46.73 10.05 -43.68
N GLU A 473 -47.16 8.85 -44.06
CA GLU A 473 -48.53 8.55 -44.51
C GLU A 473 -49.48 8.33 -43.33
N ARG A 474 -50.78 8.57 -43.54
CA ARG A 474 -51.81 8.36 -42.53
C ARG A 474 -52.03 6.85 -42.35
N ILE A 475 -51.91 6.41 -41.11
CA ILE A 475 -52.05 5.01 -40.71
C ILE A 475 -53.33 4.89 -39.89
N ASP A 476 -54.15 3.89 -40.20
CA ASP A 476 -55.41 3.65 -39.48
C ASP A 476 -55.25 2.78 -38.23
N ARG A 477 -54.21 1.94 -38.15
CA ARG A 477 -53.90 1.06 -37.01
C ARG A 477 -52.39 0.87 -36.80
N VAL A 478 -51.92 1.00 -35.56
CA VAL A 478 -50.53 0.75 -35.14
C VAL A 478 -50.16 -0.74 -35.28
N SER A 479 -51.10 -1.64 -34.99
CA SER A 479 -50.97 -3.10 -35.11
C SER A 479 -50.68 -3.60 -36.52
N SER A 480 -50.87 -2.76 -37.54
CA SER A 480 -50.51 -3.07 -38.93
C SER A 480 -49.02 -2.90 -39.23
N ILE A 481 -48.26 -2.24 -38.33
CA ILE A 481 -46.86 -1.86 -38.55
C ILE A 481 -45.94 -2.51 -37.52
N VAL A 482 -46.36 -2.57 -36.27
CA VAL A 482 -45.55 -3.13 -35.17
C VAL A 482 -46.38 -4.10 -34.34
N LYS A 483 -45.75 -5.18 -33.91
CA LYS A 483 -46.27 -6.12 -32.93
C LYS A 483 -45.60 -5.89 -31.59
N VAL A 484 -46.26 -6.33 -30.52
CA VAL A 484 -45.63 -6.42 -29.20
C VAL A 484 -44.43 -7.37 -29.32
N GLY A 485 -43.25 -6.90 -28.92
CA GLY A 485 -41.96 -7.59 -29.07
C GLY A 485 -41.11 -7.17 -30.27
N ASP A 486 -41.59 -6.28 -31.14
CA ASP A 486 -40.78 -5.80 -32.28
C ASP A 486 -39.76 -4.74 -31.84
N LYS A 487 -38.54 -4.78 -32.40
CA LYS A 487 -37.51 -3.76 -32.20
C LYS A 487 -37.70 -2.60 -33.17
N LEU A 488 -37.80 -1.38 -32.65
CA LEU A 488 -38.05 -0.16 -33.40
C LEU A 488 -37.01 0.92 -33.05
N LYS A 489 -36.38 1.51 -34.08
CA LYS A 489 -35.52 2.69 -33.90
C LYS A 489 -36.38 3.95 -33.73
N VAL A 490 -36.19 4.71 -32.68
CA VAL A 490 -37.05 5.86 -32.34
C VAL A 490 -36.21 7.03 -31.85
N LYS A 491 -36.59 8.25 -32.22
CA LYS A 491 -35.97 9.49 -31.77
C LYS A 491 -36.82 10.14 -30.68
N VAL A 492 -36.17 10.63 -29.63
CA VAL A 492 -36.82 11.33 -28.52
C VAL A 492 -37.14 12.77 -28.96
N MET A 493 -38.41 13.14 -28.89
CA MET A 493 -38.89 14.47 -29.30
C MET A 493 -38.98 15.44 -28.12
N GLY A 494 -39.31 14.93 -26.94
CA GLY A 494 -39.45 15.72 -25.72
C GLY A 494 -39.67 14.84 -24.50
N VAL A 495 -39.28 15.34 -23.33
CA VAL A 495 -39.46 14.66 -22.04
C VAL A 495 -40.33 15.55 -21.15
N ASP A 496 -41.53 15.10 -20.82
CA ASP A 496 -42.44 15.78 -19.90
C ASP A 496 -42.15 15.31 -18.47
N LYS A 497 -41.35 16.09 -17.74
CA LYS A 497 -40.93 15.79 -16.35
C LYS A 497 -42.09 15.78 -15.35
N GLU A 498 -43.20 16.47 -15.61
CA GLU A 498 -44.35 16.51 -14.68
C GLU A 498 -45.25 15.28 -14.80
N ARG A 499 -45.33 14.69 -16.00
CA ARG A 499 -46.18 13.51 -16.26
C ARG A 499 -45.40 12.21 -16.40
N GLY A 500 -44.07 12.28 -16.37
CA GLY A 500 -43.19 11.12 -16.56
C GLY A 500 -43.34 10.47 -17.94
N ARG A 501 -43.67 11.26 -18.98
CA ARG A 501 -43.93 10.75 -20.33
C ARG A 501 -42.84 11.20 -21.29
N ILE A 502 -42.30 10.24 -22.04
CA ILE A 502 -41.31 10.48 -23.10
C ILE A 502 -42.02 10.39 -24.46
N GLU A 503 -41.94 11.45 -25.25
CA GLU A 503 -42.52 11.50 -26.59
C GLU A 503 -41.50 11.00 -27.62
N LEU A 504 -41.90 9.99 -28.41
CA LEU A 504 -41.03 9.34 -29.38
C LEU A 504 -41.54 9.49 -30.82
N SER A 505 -40.61 9.51 -31.77
CA SER A 505 -40.93 9.52 -33.20
C SER A 505 -40.03 8.58 -34.01
N HIS A 506 -40.65 7.70 -34.80
CA HIS A 506 -39.98 6.89 -35.82
C HIS A 506 -39.88 7.64 -37.16
N LYS A 507 -40.82 8.53 -37.44
CA LYS A 507 -40.95 9.31 -38.68
C LYS A 507 -39.73 10.20 -38.97
N VAL A 508 -39.10 10.76 -37.94
CA VAL A 508 -37.98 11.72 -38.06
C VAL A 508 -36.67 11.05 -38.53
N LEU A 509 -36.60 9.71 -38.54
CA LEU A 509 -35.42 8.96 -38.97
C LEU A 509 -35.35 8.72 -40.49
N ASN A 510 -36.48 8.82 -41.21
CA ASN A 510 -36.62 8.36 -42.61
C ASN A 510 -36.66 9.50 -43.66
N GLY A 511 -36.09 10.69 -43.41
CA GLY A 511 -35.93 11.74 -44.43
C GLY A 511 -36.03 13.19 -43.91
N PRO A 512 -35.61 14.20 -44.70
CA PRO A 512 -35.27 15.52 -44.20
C PRO A 512 -36.46 16.26 -43.60
N VAL A 513 -36.18 16.96 -42.50
CA VAL A 513 -37.12 17.80 -41.77
C VAL A 513 -37.59 18.95 -42.68
N GLY A 514 -38.78 18.82 -43.25
CA GLY A 514 -39.54 19.99 -43.71
C GLY A 514 -39.96 20.84 -42.49
N PRO A 515 -40.01 22.18 -42.60
CA PRO A 515 -40.23 23.04 -41.45
C PRO A 515 -41.59 22.74 -40.81
N ASP A 516 -41.57 22.25 -39.57
CA ASP A 516 -42.75 21.93 -38.80
C ASP A 516 -43.50 23.21 -38.42
N LYS A 517 -44.63 23.47 -39.08
CA LYS A 517 -45.50 24.62 -38.80
C LYS A 517 -46.44 24.39 -37.60
N SER A 518 -46.36 23.28 -36.89
CA SER A 518 -47.36 22.94 -35.87
C SER A 518 -46.97 23.24 -34.41
N VAL A 519 -45.71 23.57 -34.12
CA VAL A 519 -45.26 23.83 -32.73
C VAL A 519 -45.38 25.30 -32.30
N LYS A 520 -45.62 26.25 -33.21
CA LYS A 520 -45.69 27.69 -32.86
C LYS A 520 -47.03 28.21 -32.32
N GLN A 521 -48.07 27.38 -32.20
CA GLN A 521 -49.42 27.91 -31.87
C GLN A 521 -50.00 27.56 -30.49
N LYS A 522 -49.27 26.87 -29.60
CA LYS A 522 -49.80 26.56 -28.25
C LYS A 522 -49.09 27.22 -27.06
N PHE A 523 -48.05 28.01 -27.28
CA PHE A 523 -47.32 28.72 -26.20
C PHE A 523 -47.45 30.25 -26.20
N GLN A 524 -48.42 30.84 -26.94
CA GLN A 524 -48.64 32.30 -26.96
C GLN A 524 -49.97 32.78 -26.37
N SER A 525 -50.82 31.92 -25.81
CA SER A 525 -52.15 32.34 -25.33
C SER A 525 -52.29 32.59 -23.83
N HIS A 526 -51.21 32.66 -23.04
CA HIS A 526 -51.30 32.94 -21.58
C HIS A 526 -50.49 34.12 -21.04
N HIS A 527 -49.92 34.97 -21.88
CA HIS A 527 -49.35 36.24 -21.44
C HIS A 527 -49.75 37.39 -22.36
N GLN A 528 -50.98 37.90 -22.17
CA GLN A 528 -51.31 39.31 -22.40
C GLN A 528 -52.74 39.59 -21.90
N ASN A 529 -52.85 39.89 -20.61
CA ASN A 529 -53.94 40.74 -20.13
C ASN A 529 -53.45 41.55 -18.93
N ASN A 530 -52.67 42.60 -19.24
CA ASN A 530 -52.47 43.73 -18.36
C ASN A 530 -51.99 44.91 -19.20
N ASN A 531 -52.92 45.75 -19.63
CA ASN A 531 -52.65 47.15 -19.93
C ASN A 531 -53.96 47.95 -19.89
N HIS A 532 -54.37 48.31 -18.68
CA HIS A 532 -55.31 49.40 -18.47
C HIS A 532 -54.54 50.73 -18.47
N LYS A 533 -54.73 51.46 -19.58
CA LYS A 533 -54.83 52.92 -19.74
C LYS A 533 -54.25 53.82 -18.63
N LYS A 534 -53.20 54.56 -19.00
CA LYS A 534 -52.91 55.90 -18.48
C LYS A 534 -54.00 56.90 -18.91
N ARG A 535 -54.45 57.74 -17.99
CA ARG A 535 -54.94 59.10 -18.25
C ARG A 535 -54.51 60.00 -17.08
N PHE A 536 -53.75 61.03 -17.46
CA PHE A 536 -53.41 62.31 -16.81
C PHE A 536 -53.05 62.32 -15.32
#